data_AF-A0A7V9S409-F1
#
_entry.id   AF-A0A7V9S409-F1
#
_cell.length_a   1.000
_cell.length_b   1.000
_cell.length_c   1.000
_cell.angle_alpha   90.00
_cell.angle_beta   90.00
_cell.angle_gamma   90.00
#
_symmetry.space_group_name_H-M   'P 1'
#
loop_
_entity.id
_entity.type
_entity.pdbx_description
1 polymer ?
#
loop_
_entity_poly.entity_id
_entity_poly.type
_entity_poly.pdbx_seq_one_letter_code
_entity_poly.pdbx_strand_id
1 'polypeptide(L)'
;MITCRRFTALFLLLFSFTFYSCMEEETPTKVLMQGTWELTEATDENGADIKSTVAFPVSAIQLTDDNGMLGTQGPMFTYVVYGGSKWINASAKIKQSFDYANFRFNTGEFFVEGGTPDRFTVEAKLQATAAVGGLVDILTIFGVGNGWLQQVVYHKFIDVKVTFPTVEKSKERNIMIWELDDLTTAAYNYKDAQGNIVLWQGWPVDKFTKGKFTFTKRIKGLNEIVQENI
;
A
#
# COMPACT_ATOMS: atom_id res chain seq x y z
N MET A 1 -30.62 64.49 51.64
CA MET A 1 -31.31 64.53 50.34
C MET A 1 -30.34 64.01 49.28
N ILE A 2 -30.57 62.78 48.80
CA ILE A 2 -30.09 62.16 47.52
C ILE A 2 -28.55 62.05 47.37
N THR A 3 -27.84 60.98 47.78
CA THR A 3 -27.59 59.62 47.18
C THR A 3 -26.89 59.51 45.81
N CYS A 4 -25.96 58.55 45.74
CA CYS A 4 -25.36 57.86 44.57
C CYS A 4 -24.31 58.61 43.74
N ARG A 5 -23.21 58.02 43.25
CA ARG A 5 -22.48 56.75 43.49
C ARG A 5 -21.15 56.91 42.72
N ARG A 6 -20.08 56.25 43.17
CA ARG A 6 -18.76 56.18 42.49
C ARG A 6 -18.91 55.91 40.98
N PHE A 7 -18.30 56.76 40.14
CA PHE A 7 -18.16 56.49 38.72
C PHE A 7 -16.88 55.69 38.48
N THR A 8 -17.08 54.41 38.21
CA THR A 8 -16.08 53.44 37.77
C THR A 8 -15.89 53.60 36.26
N ALA A 9 -14.68 53.87 35.79
CA ALA A 9 -14.26 53.68 34.41
C ALA A 9 -12.73 53.65 34.35
N LEU A 10 -12.05 52.78 33.62
CA LEU A 10 -12.36 51.49 33.05
C LEU A 10 -10.99 50.89 32.74
N PHE A 11 -10.85 49.60 32.99
CA PHE A 11 -9.75 48.73 32.59
C PHE A 11 -9.26 49.00 31.16
N LEU A 12 -7.97 49.22 30.95
CA LEU A 12 -7.29 49.02 29.66
C LEU A 12 -5.91 48.40 29.92
N LEU A 13 -5.95 47.26 30.63
CA LEU A 13 -4.95 46.21 30.46
C LEU A 13 -5.08 45.75 29.01
N LEU A 14 -4.17 46.20 28.16
CA LEU A 14 -3.89 45.62 26.85
C LEU A 14 -3.43 44.17 27.06
N PHE A 15 -4.39 43.28 27.30
CA PHE A 15 -4.25 41.86 27.11
C PHE A 15 -4.12 41.68 25.60
N SER A 16 -2.89 41.82 25.10
CA SER A 16 -2.51 41.26 23.81
C SER A 16 -2.60 39.75 23.96
N PHE A 17 -3.82 39.22 23.85
CA PHE A 17 -4.04 37.84 23.46
C PHE A 17 -3.48 37.73 22.05
N THR A 18 -2.17 37.47 21.96
CA THR A 18 -1.62 36.76 20.83
C THR A 18 -2.36 35.43 20.81
N PHE A 19 -3.42 35.36 20.00
CA PHE A 19 -3.94 34.11 19.49
C PHE A 19 -2.80 33.49 18.66
N TYR A 20 -1.85 32.87 19.35
CA TYR A 20 -1.07 31.78 18.78
C TYR A 20 -2.10 30.67 18.56
N SER A 21 -2.81 30.77 17.44
CA SER A 21 -3.49 29.64 16.87
C SER A 21 -2.39 28.60 16.68
N CYS A 22 -2.36 27.62 17.57
CA CYS A 22 -1.59 26.41 17.37
C CYS A 22 -2.22 25.75 16.13
N MET A 23 -1.78 26.16 14.94
CA MET A 23 -2.11 25.44 13.72
C MET A 23 -1.51 24.06 13.91
N GLU A 24 -2.39 23.08 14.10
CA GLU A 24 -2.00 21.69 14.18
C GLU A 24 -1.37 21.32 12.83
N GLU A 25 -0.07 21.02 12.86
CA GLU A 25 0.65 20.59 11.67
C GLU A 25 0.03 19.30 11.17
N GLU A 26 -0.30 19.25 9.88
CA GLU A 26 -0.84 18.03 9.29
C GLU A 26 0.20 16.91 9.38
N THR A 27 -0.25 15.74 9.84
CA THR A 27 0.63 14.57 9.92
C THR A 27 1.09 14.17 8.52
N PRO A 28 2.41 14.03 8.27
CA PRO A 28 2.92 13.66 6.95
C PRO A 28 2.34 12.35 6.43
N THR A 29 2.07 12.27 5.12
CA THR A 29 1.48 11.08 4.48
C THR A 29 2.28 9.83 4.79
N LYS A 30 3.62 9.91 4.74
CA LYS A 30 4.50 8.77 5.08
C LYS A 30 4.25 8.23 6.49
N VAL A 31 4.06 9.11 7.46
CA VAL A 31 3.78 8.73 8.85
C VAL A 31 2.40 8.08 8.96
N LEU A 32 1.41 8.60 8.23
CA LEU A 32 0.06 8.00 8.20
C LEU A 32 0.06 6.58 7.59
N MET A 33 0.91 6.33 6.59
CA MET A 33 1.04 5.01 5.94
C MET A 33 1.72 3.97 6.83
N GLN A 34 2.51 4.36 7.84
CA GLN A 34 3.25 3.39 8.66
C GLN A 34 2.33 2.49 9.50
N GLY A 35 2.74 1.23 9.64
CA GLY A 35 2.08 0.21 10.45
C GLY A 35 1.67 -1.02 9.66
N THR A 36 0.89 -1.89 10.30
CA THR A 36 0.35 -3.11 9.70
C THR A 36 -1.07 -2.86 9.20
N TRP A 37 -1.34 -3.31 7.99
CA TRP A 37 -2.57 -3.06 7.24
C TRP A 37 -3.07 -4.35 6.60
N GLU A 38 -4.34 -4.66 6.78
CA GLU A 38 -5.00 -5.82 6.18
C GLU A 38 -5.93 -5.37 5.06
N LEU A 39 -5.85 -6.02 3.90
CA LEU A 39 -6.73 -5.75 2.76
C LEU A 39 -8.15 -6.23 3.08
N THR A 40 -9.06 -5.29 3.28
CA THR A 40 -10.44 -5.57 3.68
C THR A 40 -11.43 -5.46 2.54
N GLU A 41 -11.11 -4.71 1.48
CA GLU A 41 -11.89 -4.61 0.24
C GLU A 41 -10.95 -4.45 -0.95
N ALA A 42 -11.35 -4.98 -2.12
CA ALA A 42 -10.63 -4.74 -3.37
C ALA A 42 -11.61 -4.73 -4.54
N THR A 43 -11.52 -3.73 -5.40
CA THR A 43 -12.32 -3.64 -6.64
C THR A 43 -11.43 -3.45 -7.86
N ASP A 44 -11.81 -4.02 -8.99
CA ASP A 44 -11.16 -3.76 -10.27
C ASP A 44 -11.58 -2.41 -10.88
N GLU A 45 -11.07 -2.11 -12.08
CA GLU A 45 -11.39 -0.90 -12.84
C GLU A 45 -12.88 -0.73 -13.18
N ASN A 46 -13.64 -1.83 -13.22
CA ASN A 46 -15.08 -1.83 -13.47
C ASN A 46 -15.90 -1.76 -12.18
N GLY A 47 -15.23 -1.70 -11.02
CA GLY A 47 -15.87 -1.72 -9.70
C GLY A 47 -16.32 -3.11 -9.24
N ALA A 48 -15.91 -4.19 -9.92
CA ALA A 48 -16.23 -5.54 -9.50
C ALA A 48 -15.39 -5.94 -8.27
N ASP A 49 -16.00 -6.59 -7.28
CA ASP A 49 -15.29 -7.10 -6.11
C ASP A 49 -14.35 -8.24 -6.51
N ILE A 50 -13.06 -8.05 -6.20
CA ILE A 50 -11.98 -8.99 -6.47
C ILE A 50 -11.26 -9.43 -5.20
N LYS A 51 -11.72 -9.05 -4.00
CA LYS A 51 -11.01 -9.33 -2.74
C LYS A 51 -10.70 -10.82 -2.56
N SER A 52 -11.71 -11.68 -2.70
CA SER A 52 -11.54 -13.14 -2.57
C SER A 52 -10.60 -13.74 -3.62
N THR A 53 -10.39 -13.01 -4.71
CA THR A 53 -9.52 -13.37 -5.82
C THR A 53 -8.07 -13.00 -5.56
N VAL A 54 -7.80 -11.96 -4.76
CA VAL A 54 -6.46 -11.39 -4.56
C VAL A 54 -5.96 -11.47 -3.11
N ALA A 55 -6.83 -11.77 -2.15
CA ALA A 55 -6.52 -11.86 -0.73
C ALA A 55 -6.66 -13.31 -0.26
N PHE A 56 -5.69 -14.17 -0.58
CA PHE A 56 -5.69 -15.57 -0.14
C PHE A 56 -4.37 -15.96 0.53
N PRO A 57 -4.41 -16.63 1.69
CA PRO A 57 -5.57 -16.70 2.61
C PRO A 57 -5.94 -15.30 3.14
N VAL A 58 -4.95 -14.41 3.26
CA VAL A 58 -5.09 -13.01 3.65
C VAL A 58 -4.05 -12.19 2.87
N SER A 59 -4.38 -10.95 2.50
CA SER A 59 -3.39 -9.96 2.03
C SER A 59 -3.19 -8.93 3.12
N ALA A 60 -2.01 -8.90 3.73
CA ALA A 60 -1.62 -7.90 4.71
C ALA A 60 -0.25 -7.34 4.35
N ILE A 61 -0.04 -6.06 4.65
CA ILE A 61 1.22 -5.34 4.43
C ILE A 61 1.64 -4.64 5.71
N GLN A 62 2.93 -4.66 6.00
CA GLN A 62 3.58 -3.83 6.99
C GLN A 62 4.44 -2.81 6.26
N LEU A 63 4.25 -1.54 6.58
CA LEU A 63 4.98 -0.40 6.02
C LEU A 63 5.81 0.24 7.12
N THR A 64 7.12 0.28 6.94
CA THR A 64 8.10 0.74 7.92
C THR A 64 8.58 2.17 7.63
N ASP A 65 9.25 2.79 8.60
CA ASP A 65 9.77 4.15 8.50
C ASP A 65 10.93 4.29 7.51
N ASP A 66 11.68 3.21 7.30
CA ASP A 66 12.82 3.07 6.39
C ASP A 66 12.45 2.76 4.93
N ASN A 67 11.19 3.00 4.52
CA ASN A 67 10.61 2.68 3.20
C ASN A 67 10.36 1.18 2.95
N GLY A 68 10.57 0.31 3.94
CA GLY A 68 10.30 -1.12 3.78
C GLY A 68 8.81 -1.45 3.65
N MET A 69 8.53 -2.44 2.79
CA MET A 69 7.24 -3.12 2.71
C MET A 69 7.46 -4.63 2.88
N LEU A 70 6.66 -5.26 3.75
CA LEU A 70 6.69 -6.70 4.00
C LEU A 70 5.25 -7.22 4.10
N GLY A 71 4.99 -8.43 3.63
CA GLY A 71 3.70 -9.07 3.92
C GLY A 71 3.30 -10.20 2.98
N THR A 72 1.98 -10.41 2.88
CA THR A 72 1.36 -11.49 2.09
C THR A 72 0.69 -10.97 0.81
N GLN A 73 1.07 -9.77 0.36
CA GLN A 73 0.51 -9.07 -0.79
C GLN A 73 0.94 -9.61 -2.17
N GLY A 74 1.69 -10.72 -2.22
CA GLY A 74 2.15 -11.35 -3.46
C GLY A 74 1.02 -11.64 -4.46
N PRO A 75 -0.09 -12.31 -4.07
CA PRO A 75 -1.24 -12.51 -4.93
C PRO A 75 -1.85 -11.22 -5.48
N MET A 76 -1.98 -10.18 -4.64
CA MET A 76 -2.49 -8.87 -5.04
C MET A 76 -1.64 -8.25 -6.15
N PHE A 77 -0.33 -8.17 -5.96
CA PHE A 77 0.55 -7.63 -7.00
C PHE A 77 0.65 -8.54 -8.23
N THR A 78 0.54 -9.86 -8.07
CA THR A 78 0.48 -10.77 -9.23
C THR A 78 -0.76 -10.48 -10.08
N TYR A 79 -1.91 -10.24 -9.43
CA TYR A 79 -3.14 -9.85 -10.11
C TYR A 79 -3.02 -8.46 -10.76
N VAL A 80 -2.42 -7.48 -10.07
CA VAL A 80 -2.18 -6.16 -10.65
C VAL A 80 -1.32 -6.27 -11.91
N VAL A 81 -0.21 -7.00 -11.87
CA VAL A 81 0.72 -7.08 -13.01
C VAL A 81 0.18 -7.95 -14.14
N TYR A 82 -0.30 -9.16 -13.82
CA TYR A 82 -0.59 -10.21 -14.80
C TYR A 82 -2.07 -10.59 -14.90
N GLY A 83 -2.94 -9.83 -14.22
CA GLY A 83 -4.38 -10.04 -14.20
C GLY A 83 -5.05 -9.98 -15.57
N GLY A 84 -6.38 -10.17 -15.56
CA GLY A 84 -7.21 -10.23 -16.76
C GLY A 84 -7.71 -11.64 -17.09
N SER A 85 -7.97 -11.91 -18.37
CA SER A 85 -8.66 -13.14 -18.81
C SER A 85 -7.94 -14.45 -18.46
N LYS A 86 -6.61 -14.41 -18.28
CA LYS A 86 -5.81 -15.59 -17.89
C LYS A 86 -5.82 -15.86 -16.39
N TRP A 87 -6.19 -14.89 -15.55
CA TRP A 87 -6.11 -15.03 -14.11
C TRP A 87 -6.97 -16.16 -13.56
N ILE A 88 -8.18 -16.35 -14.08
CA ILE A 88 -9.11 -17.40 -13.63
C ILE A 88 -8.43 -18.77 -13.74
N ASN A 89 -7.76 -19.05 -14.86
CA ASN A 89 -7.05 -20.29 -15.11
C ASN A 89 -5.73 -20.41 -14.33
N ALA A 90 -5.15 -19.29 -13.91
CA ALA A 90 -3.89 -19.21 -13.19
C ALA A 90 -4.05 -19.31 -11.66
N SER A 91 -5.15 -18.78 -11.11
CA SER A 91 -5.33 -18.49 -9.68
C SER A 91 -5.09 -19.69 -8.75
N ALA A 92 -5.53 -20.89 -9.13
CA ALA A 92 -5.33 -22.11 -8.34
C ALA A 92 -3.84 -22.50 -8.24
N LYS A 93 -3.06 -22.31 -9.31
CA LYS A 93 -1.62 -22.56 -9.31
C LYS A 93 -0.88 -21.46 -8.55
N ILE A 94 -1.31 -20.20 -8.70
CA ILE A 94 -0.76 -19.07 -7.94
C ILE A 94 -0.96 -19.27 -6.44
N LYS A 95 -2.12 -19.79 -6.00
CA LYS A 95 -2.37 -20.18 -4.60
C LYS A 95 -1.32 -21.14 -4.06
N GLN A 96 -0.84 -22.07 -4.89
CA GLN A 96 0.21 -23.03 -4.50
C GLN A 96 1.60 -22.40 -4.47
N SER A 97 1.85 -21.33 -5.24
CA SER A 97 3.14 -20.64 -5.30
C SER A 97 3.43 -19.77 -4.07
N PHE A 98 2.41 -19.45 -3.27
CA PHE A 98 2.55 -18.63 -2.08
C PHE A 98 2.26 -19.46 -0.81
N ASP A 99 3.30 -19.65 0.01
CA ASP A 99 3.25 -20.42 1.24
C ASP A 99 3.42 -19.51 2.46
N TYR A 100 2.33 -18.83 2.80
CA TYR A 100 2.31 -17.94 3.95
C TYR A 100 2.07 -18.67 5.27
N ALA A 101 1.60 -19.93 5.24
CA ALA A 101 1.48 -20.76 6.44
C ALA A 101 2.84 -20.98 7.14
N ASN A 102 3.94 -20.90 6.38
CA ASN A 102 5.31 -20.96 6.90
C ASN A 102 5.96 -19.58 7.14
N PHE A 103 5.16 -18.50 7.22
CA PHE A 103 5.62 -17.11 7.47
C PHE A 103 6.66 -16.59 6.47
N ARG A 104 6.57 -17.03 5.21
CA ARG A 104 7.45 -16.56 4.15
C ARG A 104 6.81 -15.38 3.42
N PHE A 105 7.26 -14.17 3.72
CA PHE A 105 6.66 -12.94 3.22
C PHE A 105 7.33 -12.40 1.96
N ASN A 106 6.54 -11.71 1.14
CA ASN A 106 7.04 -10.87 0.07
C ASN A 106 7.54 -9.55 0.62
N THR A 107 8.64 -9.07 0.07
CA THR A 107 9.23 -7.77 0.41
C THR A 107 8.92 -6.75 -0.68
N GLY A 108 9.27 -5.50 -0.41
CA GLY A 108 9.20 -4.41 -1.37
C GLY A 108 9.58 -3.11 -0.68
N GLU A 109 9.37 -2.01 -1.38
CA GLU A 109 9.62 -0.67 -0.88
C GLU A 109 8.46 0.26 -1.23
N PHE A 110 8.33 1.36 -0.49
CA PHE A 110 7.42 2.44 -0.83
C PHE A 110 8.08 3.80 -0.59
N PHE A 111 7.75 4.77 -1.44
CA PHE A 111 8.38 6.09 -1.44
C PHE A 111 7.30 7.16 -1.48
N VAL A 112 7.37 8.08 -0.53
CA VAL A 112 6.44 9.20 -0.36
C VAL A 112 7.27 10.47 -0.29
N GLU A 113 6.89 11.49 -1.04
CA GLU A 113 7.51 12.81 -0.93
C GLU A 113 7.26 13.44 0.46
N GLY A 114 8.04 14.46 0.81
CA GLY A 114 7.85 15.17 2.07
C GLY A 114 6.50 15.90 2.14
N GLY A 115 5.94 16.02 3.35
CA GLY A 115 4.67 16.70 3.58
C GLY A 115 3.46 15.76 3.47
N THR A 116 2.38 16.23 2.83
CA THR A 116 1.09 15.55 2.75
C THR A 116 0.64 15.23 1.32
N PRO A 117 1.50 14.66 0.45
CA PRO A 117 1.08 14.27 -0.90
C PRO A 117 0.00 13.18 -0.83
N ASP A 118 -0.91 13.18 -1.80
CA ASP A 118 -1.94 12.16 -1.98
C ASP A 118 -1.51 11.06 -2.96
N ARG A 119 -0.24 11.06 -3.38
CA ARG A 119 0.35 10.08 -4.28
C ARG A 119 1.69 9.60 -3.77
N PHE A 120 2.02 8.36 -4.11
CA PHE A 120 3.26 7.71 -3.70
C PHE A 120 3.70 6.68 -4.74
N THR A 121 4.92 6.16 -4.57
CA THR A 121 5.44 5.04 -5.37
C THR A 121 5.50 3.78 -4.51
N VAL A 122 5.10 2.64 -5.07
CA VAL A 122 5.28 1.33 -4.45
C VAL A 122 6.07 0.42 -5.39
N GLU A 123 7.06 -0.29 -4.86
CA GLU A 123 7.84 -1.29 -5.56
C GLU A 123 7.63 -2.65 -4.90
N ALA A 124 6.92 -3.55 -5.57
CA ALA A 124 6.72 -4.90 -5.10
C ALA A 124 7.81 -5.83 -5.62
N LYS A 125 8.44 -6.59 -4.71
CA LYS A 125 9.35 -7.69 -5.09
C LYS A 125 8.53 -8.97 -5.22
N LEU A 126 8.14 -9.30 -6.44
CA LEU A 126 7.37 -10.52 -6.68
C LEU A 126 8.29 -11.74 -6.65
N GLN A 127 8.05 -12.62 -5.69
CA GLN A 127 8.80 -13.85 -5.50
C GLN A 127 7.83 -14.92 -5.00
N ALA A 128 7.84 -16.11 -5.60
CA ALA A 128 7.14 -17.25 -5.04
C ALA A 128 7.73 -17.57 -3.66
N THR A 129 6.87 -17.77 -2.67
CA THR A 129 7.30 -18.01 -1.28
C THR A 129 7.25 -19.50 -0.92
N ALA A 130 6.55 -20.32 -1.71
CA ALA A 130 6.54 -21.77 -1.57
C ALA A 130 7.93 -22.39 -1.70
N ALA A 131 8.17 -23.48 -0.96
CA ALA A 131 9.44 -24.23 -1.03
C ALA A 131 9.66 -24.90 -2.40
N VAL A 132 8.58 -25.15 -3.14
CA VAL A 132 8.59 -25.77 -4.47
C VAL A 132 7.91 -24.80 -5.44
N GLY A 133 8.68 -23.86 -5.96
CA GLY A 133 8.24 -22.91 -6.97
C GLY A 133 9.06 -21.62 -6.98
N GLY A 134 9.17 -20.97 -8.14
CA GLY A 134 9.88 -19.71 -8.34
C GLY A 134 9.04 -18.68 -9.07
N LEU A 135 9.56 -17.45 -9.19
CA LEU A 135 8.97 -16.43 -10.08
C LEU A 135 8.78 -16.97 -11.51
N VAL A 136 9.68 -17.86 -11.95
CA VAL A 136 9.60 -18.60 -13.22
C VAL A 136 8.27 -19.30 -13.42
N ASP A 137 7.73 -19.95 -12.39
CA ASP A 137 6.49 -20.71 -12.49
C ASP A 137 5.30 -19.77 -12.65
N ILE A 138 5.28 -18.68 -11.86
CA ILE A 138 4.30 -17.60 -11.99
C ILE A 138 4.31 -17.06 -13.42
N LEU A 139 5.49 -16.71 -13.93
CA LEU A 139 5.67 -16.14 -15.27
C LEU A 139 5.27 -17.13 -16.38
N THR A 140 5.60 -18.42 -16.22
CA THR A 140 5.23 -19.48 -17.17
C THR A 140 3.71 -19.63 -17.25
N ILE A 141 2.99 -19.54 -16.12
CA ILE A 141 1.52 -19.60 -16.09
C ILE A 141 0.89 -18.50 -16.95
N PHE A 142 1.46 -17.30 -16.95
CA PHE A 142 0.98 -16.17 -17.76
C PHE A 142 1.51 -16.17 -19.21
N GLY A 143 2.42 -17.08 -19.54
CA GLY A 143 3.00 -17.24 -20.86
C GLY A 143 4.14 -16.27 -21.16
N VAL A 144 4.83 -15.79 -20.12
CA VAL A 144 6.04 -14.98 -20.26
C VAL A 144 7.21 -15.88 -20.62
N GLY A 145 7.95 -15.56 -21.68
CA GLY A 145 9.00 -16.42 -22.23
C GLY A 145 10.18 -16.65 -21.27
N ASN A 146 10.67 -17.90 -21.22
CA ASN A 146 11.55 -18.39 -20.16
C ASN A 146 13.07 -18.21 -20.40
N GLY A 147 13.48 -17.57 -21.49
CA GLY A 147 14.87 -17.65 -21.99
C GLY A 147 15.96 -17.06 -21.07
N TRP A 148 15.60 -16.17 -20.14
CA TRP A 148 16.55 -15.40 -19.31
C TRP A 148 16.01 -15.09 -17.91
N LEU A 149 15.17 -15.96 -17.37
CA LEU A 149 14.35 -15.62 -16.20
C LEU A 149 15.19 -15.32 -14.96
N GLN A 150 15.21 -14.04 -14.64
CA GLN A 150 15.67 -13.45 -13.41
C GLN A 150 14.91 -14.07 -12.23
N GLN A 151 15.61 -14.42 -11.14
CA GLN A 151 14.96 -14.97 -9.95
C GLN A 151 14.02 -13.95 -9.27
N VAL A 152 14.21 -12.65 -9.56
CA VAL A 152 13.44 -11.55 -8.99
C VAL A 152 13.19 -10.49 -10.06
N VAL A 153 11.93 -10.07 -10.19
CA VAL A 153 11.54 -8.86 -10.91
C VAL A 153 10.88 -7.94 -9.89
N TYR A 154 11.27 -6.68 -9.93
CA TYR A 154 10.69 -5.59 -9.15
C TYR A 154 9.63 -4.91 -9.99
N HIS A 155 8.43 -4.81 -9.43
CA HIS A 155 7.28 -4.18 -10.07
C HIS A 155 7.00 -2.86 -9.39
N LYS A 156 7.39 -1.77 -10.04
CA LYS A 156 7.20 -0.41 -9.54
C LYS A 156 5.95 0.20 -10.13
N PHE A 157 5.12 0.77 -9.27
CA PHE A 157 3.96 1.57 -9.62
C PHE A 157 4.18 2.98 -9.05
N ILE A 158 4.24 3.96 -9.95
CA ILE A 158 4.53 5.36 -9.67
C ILE A 158 3.21 6.13 -9.73
N ASP A 159 3.06 7.15 -8.89
CA ASP A 159 1.85 7.97 -8.78
C ASP A 159 0.60 7.18 -8.36
N VAL A 160 0.77 6.15 -7.53
CA VAL A 160 -0.37 5.46 -6.89
C VAL A 160 -1.03 6.42 -5.93
N LYS A 161 -2.34 6.60 -6.06
CA LYS A 161 -3.09 7.49 -5.17
C LYS A 161 -3.33 6.83 -3.83
N VAL A 162 -3.12 7.59 -2.76
CA VAL A 162 -3.36 7.17 -1.37
C VAL A 162 -4.34 8.14 -0.70
N THR A 163 -5.39 7.58 -0.09
CA THR A 163 -6.35 8.37 0.68
C THR A 163 -6.60 7.73 2.04
N PHE A 164 -6.88 8.59 3.03
CA PHE A 164 -7.20 8.18 4.40
C PHE A 164 -8.58 8.73 4.78
N PRO A 165 -9.68 8.04 4.44
CA PRO A 165 -11.02 8.50 4.79
C PRO A 165 -11.14 8.76 6.31
N THR A 166 -11.59 9.94 6.70
CA THR A 166 -11.89 10.25 8.11
C THR A 166 -13.33 9.88 8.41
N VAL A 167 -13.58 9.22 9.55
CA VAL A 167 -14.95 9.10 10.07
C VAL A 167 -15.25 10.21 11.08
N GLU A 168 -14.32 10.61 11.94
CA GLU A 168 -14.42 11.81 12.80
C GLU A 168 -13.05 12.39 13.19
N LYS A 169 -13.03 13.65 13.67
CA LYS A 169 -11.85 14.45 14.06
C LYS A 169 -11.10 13.94 15.32
N SER A 170 -10.79 12.64 15.39
CA SER A 170 -9.88 12.07 16.39
C SER A 170 -8.92 11.07 15.75
N LYS A 171 -7.86 11.63 15.13
CA LYS A 171 -6.45 11.18 15.09
C LYS A 171 -6.04 9.73 14.80
N GLU A 172 -6.93 8.79 14.53
CA GLU A 172 -6.55 7.44 14.09
C GLU A 172 -7.12 7.16 12.70
N ARG A 173 -6.26 7.26 11.69
CA ARG A 173 -6.57 6.79 10.33
C ARG A 173 -6.53 5.27 10.33
N ASN A 174 -7.69 4.65 10.55
CA ASN A 174 -7.80 3.19 10.55
C ASN A 174 -8.08 2.60 9.17
N ILE A 175 -8.28 3.45 8.16
CA ILE A 175 -8.50 3.05 6.77
C ILE A 175 -7.48 3.77 5.89
N MET A 176 -6.82 3.00 5.04
CA MET A 176 -5.93 3.48 3.98
C MET A 176 -6.43 2.88 2.67
N ILE A 177 -6.56 3.70 1.64
CA ILE A 177 -7.01 3.24 0.32
C ILE A 177 -5.92 3.53 -0.67
N TRP A 178 -5.51 2.51 -1.42
CA TRP A 178 -4.66 2.65 -2.59
C TRP A 178 -5.50 2.57 -3.85
N GLU A 179 -5.26 3.46 -4.79
CA GLU A 179 -5.95 3.49 -6.07
C GLU A 179 -4.90 3.55 -7.19
N LEU A 180 -4.86 2.49 -7.99
CA LEU A 180 -4.09 2.44 -9.23
C LEU A 180 -5.01 2.94 -10.34
N ASP A 181 -4.86 4.21 -10.68
CA ASP A 181 -5.71 4.96 -11.62
C ASP A 181 -5.00 5.24 -12.95
N ASP A 182 -5.63 6.05 -13.81
CA ASP A 182 -5.08 6.45 -15.11
C ASP A 182 -3.79 7.28 -15.02
N LEU A 183 -3.48 7.83 -13.85
CA LEU A 183 -2.26 8.59 -13.61
C LEU A 183 -1.13 7.69 -13.10
N THR A 184 -1.45 6.47 -12.65
CA THR A 184 -0.44 5.51 -12.23
C THR A 184 0.35 5.02 -13.44
N THR A 185 1.67 5.00 -13.33
CA THR A 185 2.56 4.41 -14.34
C THR A 185 3.34 3.25 -13.76
N ALA A 186 3.80 2.32 -14.60
CA ALA A 186 4.58 1.17 -14.15
C ALA A 186 5.98 1.14 -14.77
N ALA A 187 6.93 0.63 -13.99
CA ALA A 187 8.27 0.30 -14.45
C ALA A 187 8.69 -1.03 -13.85
N TYR A 188 9.22 -1.92 -14.68
CA TYR A 188 9.67 -3.23 -14.23
C TYR A 188 11.17 -3.34 -14.42
N ASN A 189 11.85 -3.84 -13.39
CA ASN A 189 13.30 -3.97 -13.42
C ASN A 189 13.76 -5.22 -12.69
N TYR A 190 15.00 -5.60 -12.96
CA TYR A 190 15.74 -6.57 -12.19
C TYR A 190 17.09 -5.98 -11.76
N LYS A 191 17.85 -6.73 -10.97
CA LYS A 191 19.23 -6.38 -10.61
C LYS A 191 20.19 -7.35 -11.28
N ASP A 192 21.17 -6.84 -12.01
CA ASP A 192 22.21 -7.67 -12.62
C ASP A 192 23.14 -8.29 -11.55
N ALA A 193 24.15 -9.07 -11.97
CA ALA A 193 25.09 -9.71 -11.06
C ALA A 193 25.93 -8.72 -10.23
N GLN A 194 25.96 -7.44 -10.61
CA GLN A 194 26.64 -6.35 -9.93
C GLN A 194 25.69 -5.51 -9.08
N GLY A 195 24.39 -5.82 -9.09
CA GLY A 195 23.36 -5.09 -8.35
C GLY A 195 22.81 -3.87 -9.08
N ASN A 196 23.20 -3.61 -10.34
CA ASN A 196 22.67 -2.47 -11.09
C ASN A 196 21.23 -2.73 -11.53
N ILE A 197 20.43 -1.67 -11.56
CA ILE A 197 19.05 -1.73 -12.04
C ILE A 197 19.07 -1.86 -13.56
N VAL A 198 18.40 -2.89 -14.07
CA VAL A 198 18.19 -3.11 -15.51
C VAL A 198 16.70 -3.21 -15.81
N LEU A 199 16.23 -2.48 -16.82
CA LEU A 199 14.83 -2.54 -17.24
C LEU A 199 14.46 -3.93 -17.75
N TRP A 200 13.32 -4.43 -17.30
CA TRP A 200 12.77 -5.70 -17.72
C TRP A 200 11.65 -5.48 -18.72
N GLN A 201 11.80 -6.04 -19.93
CA GLN A 201 10.84 -5.93 -21.02
C GLN A 201 10.03 -7.22 -21.25
N GLY A 202 10.04 -8.15 -20.29
CA GLY A 202 9.33 -9.43 -20.41
C GLY A 202 7.81 -9.32 -20.30
N TRP A 203 7.29 -8.20 -19.78
CA TRP A 203 5.86 -7.92 -19.69
C TRP A 203 5.57 -6.45 -20.02
N PRO A 204 4.44 -6.14 -20.70
CA PRO A 204 4.08 -4.75 -21.00
C PRO A 204 3.76 -3.96 -19.72
N VAL A 205 4.36 -2.76 -19.59
CA VAL A 205 4.16 -1.86 -18.45
C VAL A 205 2.86 -1.04 -18.52
N ASP A 206 2.21 -1.04 -19.67
CA ASP A 206 0.95 -0.34 -19.96
C ASP A 206 -0.29 -1.22 -19.74
N LYS A 207 -0.12 -2.48 -19.33
CA LYS A 207 -1.18 -3.49 -19.24
C LYS A 207 -1.48 -3.98 -17.81
N PHE A 208 -1.07 -3.25 -16.79
CA PHE A 208 -1.43 -3.62 -15.42
C PHE A 208 -2.89 -3.29 -15.12
N THR A 209 -3.49 -4.07 -14.22
CA THR A 209 -4.87 -3.90 -13.79
C THR A 209 -4.98 -2.70 -12.86
N LYS A 210 -5.87 -1.77 -13.21
CA LYS A 210 -6.30 -0.67 -12.35
C LYS A 210 -7.30 -1.15 -11.31
N GLY A 211 -7.40 -0.43 -10.20
CA GLY A 211 -8.32 -0.81 -9.14
C GLY A 211 -8.08 -0.09 -7.84
N LYS A 212 -8.93 -0.41 -6.88
CA LYS A 212 -8.95 0.19 -5.55
C LYS A 212 -8.79 -0.89 -4.50
N PHE A 213 -7.87 -0.66 -3.57
CA PHE A 213 -7.50 -1.58 -2.51
C PHE A 213 -7.69 -0.87 -1.17
N THR A 214 -8.69 -1.27 -0.40
CA THR A 214 -8.99 -0.70 0.92
C THR A 214 -8.34 -1.56 1.98
N PHE A 215 -7.53 -0.92 2.81
CA PHE A 215 -6.83 -1.55 3.91
C PHE A 215 -7.34 -1.03 5.26
N THR A 216 -7.46 -1.92 6.23
CA THR A 216 -7.76 -1.60 7.63
C THR A 216 -6.53 -1.78 8.49
N LYS A 217 -6.23 -0.78 9.33
CA LYS A 217 -5.08 -0.80 10.23
C LYS A 217 -5.24 -1.90 11.28
N ARG A 218 -4.16 -2.62 11.58
CA ARG A 218 -4.10 -3.68 12.57
C ARG A 218 -3.04 -3.35 13.61
N ILE A 219 -3.40 -3.59 14.87
CA ILE A 219 -2.45 -3.52 16.00
C ILE A 219 -1.52 -4.75 16.00
N LYS A 220 -2.02 -5.87 15.49
CA LYS A 220 -1.31 -7.15 15.43
C LYS A 220 -0.19 -7.14 14.40
N GLY A 221 0.84 -7.96 14.64
CA GLY A 221 1.90 -8.21 13.66
C GLY A 221 1.42 -9.10 12.49
N LEU A 222 2.21 -9.14 11.41
CA LEU A 222 1.90 -9.95 10.23
C LEU A 222 1.71 -11.45 10.57
N ASN A 223 2.55 -12.02 11.44
CA ASN A 223 2.45 -13.43 11.82
C ASN A 223 1.11 -13.76 12.48
N GLU A 224 0.65 -12.91 13.40
CA GLU A 224 -0.64 -13.10 14.08
C GLU A 224 -1.81 -13.00 13.10
N ILE A 225 -1.78 -12.02 12.18
CA ILE A 225 -2.81 -11.88 11.14
C ILE A 225 -2.87 -13.13 10.27
N VAL A 226 -1.72 -13.68 9.88
CA VAL A 226 -1.67 -14.91 9.08
C VAL A 226 -2.21 -16.10 9.86
N GLN A 227 -1.81 -16.29 11.12
CA GLN A 227 -2.30 -17.38 11.97
C GLN A 227 -3.81 -17.39 12.14
N GLU A 228 -4.45 -16.22 12.13
CA GLU A 228 -5.91 -16.08 12.26
C GLU A 228 -6.69 -16.46 10.99
N ASN A 229 -6.00 -16.58 9.85
CA ASN A 229 -6.62 -16.77 8.54
C ASN A 229 -6.21 -18.08 7.84
N ILE A 230 -5.41 -18.94 8.49
CA ILE A 230 -4.97 -20.25 7.97
C ILE A 230 -5.63 -21.43 8.70
#